data_AF-A0A3B8IUX3-F1
#
_entry.id   AF-A0A3B8IUX3-F1
#
_cell.length_a   1.000
_cell.length_b   1.000
_cell.length_c   1.000
_cell.angle_alpha   90.00
_cell.angle_beta   90.00
_cell.angle_gamma   90.00
#
_symmetry.space_group_name_H-M   'P 1'
#
loop_
_entity.id
_entity.type
_entity.pdbx_description
1 polymer ?
#
loop_
_entity_poly.entity_id
_entity_poly.type
_entity_poly.pdbx_seq_one_letter_code
_entity_poly.pdbx_strand_id
1 'polypeptide(L)'
;MPASRTNQIQEGFQTEYFNPTLGLSGIFPGDFAFKTTVARLRKTTPWVHPDFRPLLKRRLVVTTFATEVEPYYSGYLLQLPAGWVAIEERPSWLQPLLATGPEAYEGIDSSRHTLYRVHAFADFTLLWMVHANIPSGFDNLLREFQGDIFPELIWNLDSIPQSRIPPLRLAEEAYADESRYLDAWLALESVASEYPATSPRLTQYWQNYLTYSAHISGVPGYDSVRALYAQRVPQRVQGPLVGWEEGGLHDLEAWKALVTEATQHQVVMFNESHVDPHHRSLLTQLLPAFHEAGFQTLALEGLGVHDAKEINKRGFAIQSSGYYTREPEMAHLIRVASRLGMRLVAYERTGEGNREEVQARNLIDETLRRFPKGKVLVLAGYGHIHEGSETGRELMMAGHFQRLTGIDPFTIDQTDLQKFNPMVMEAGHWLTMLPEPKLPNTPYLLDTDVWLVNTRNWTLPEPLPLLELEIPASPVITQLFVPEEWEAVRTEAIPRAQYWGIPKAVHVEPGRYWIRVMAENGEVLAEQYWETP
;
A
#
# COMPACT_ATOMS: atom_id res chain seq x y z
N MET A 1 -29.53 23.66 1.19
CA MET A 1 -29.16 24.06 2.57
C MET A 1 -27.73 24.55 2.53
N PRO A 2 -27.37 25.70 3.13
CA PRO A 2 -25.99 26.17 3.07
C PRO A 2 -25.14 25.30 4.00
N ALA A 3 -24.27 24.48 3.41
CA ALA A 3 -23.32 23.65 4.13
C ALA A 3 -22.43 24.53 5.01
N SER A 4 -22.15 24.06 6.22
CA SER A 4 -21.29 24.73 7.19
C SER A 4 -19.93 25.06 6.58
N ARG A 5 -19.44 26.27 6.89
CA ARG A 5 -18.10 26.78 6.56
C ARG A 5 -17.04 26.04 7.37
N THR A 6 -16.76 24.79 7.03
CA THR A 6 -15.71 23.98 7.65
C THR A 6 -14.74 23.53 6.56
N ASN A 7 -13.43 23.61 6.86
CA ASN A 7 -12.38 23.08 6.00
C ASN A 7 -12.70 21.62 5.63
N GLN A 8 -12.46 21.24 4.39
CA GLN A 8 -12.51 19.84 3.99
C GLN A 8 -11.08 19.30 4.04
N ILE A 9 -10.91 18.19 4.76
CA ILE A 9 -9.68 17.40 4.84
C ILE A 9 -10.05 16.04 4.27
N GLN A 10 -9.36 15.60 3.23
CA GLN A 10 -9.48 14.25 2.71
C GLN A 10 -8.20 13.50 3.09
N GLU A 11 -8.34 12.46 3.91
CA GLU A 11 -7.23 11.66 4.44
C GLU A 11 -6.95 10.47 3.50
N GLY A 12 -5.69 10.33 3.10
CA GLY A 12 -5.08 9.29 2.26
C GLY A 12 -3.54 9.40 2.37
N PHE A 13 -2.74 8.83 1.45
CA PHE A 13 -1.25 9.00 1.46
C PHE A 13 -0.76 10.47 1.49
N GLN A 14 -1.66 11.44 1.30
CA GLN A 14 -1.44 12.86 1.41
C GLN A 14 -2.61 13.51 2.13
N THR A 15 -2.35 14.59 2.85
CA THR A 15 -3.41 15.44 3.39
C THR A 15 -3.68 16.61 2.45
N GLU A 16 -4.91 16.72 1.97
CA GLU A 16 -5.36 17.90 1.24
C GLU A 16 -5.97 18.92 2.20
N TYR A 17 -5.45 20.13 2.18
CA TYR A 17 -5.95 21.25 2.97
C TYR A 17 -6.58 22.29 2.06
N PHE A 18 -7.82 22.69 2.37
CA PHE A 18 -8.46 23.83 1.72
C PHE A 18 -8.87 24.90 2.74
N ASN A 19 -8.42 26.13 2.50
CA ASN A 19 -8.85 27.31 3.24
C ASN A 19 -9.68 28.24 2.33
N PRO A 20 -11.02 28.17 2.41
CA PRO A 20 -11.89 29.02 1.61
C PRO A 20 -11.81 30.51 1.98
N THR A 21 -11.32 30.85 3.17
CA THR A 21 -11.11 32.26 3.58
C THR A 21 -9.89 32.86 2.87
N LEU A 22 -8.90 32.03 2.54
CA LEU A 22 -7.66 32.43 1.90
C LEU A 22 -7.63 32.16 0.39
N GLY A 23 -8.59 31.40 -0.15
CA GLY A 23 -8.51 30.90 -1.52
C GLY A 23 -7.29 30.00 -1.73
N LEU A 24 -6.84 29.33 -0.65
CA LEU A 24 -5.61 28.55 -0.61
C LEU A 24 -5.96 27.07 -0.54
N SER A 25 -5.40 26.26 -1.43
CA SER A 25 -5.28 24.81 -1.24
C SER A 25 -3.81 24.44 -1.08
N GLY A 26 -3.55 23.38 -0.32
CA GLY A 26 -2.21 22.83 -0.17
C GLY A 26 -2.31 21.32 -0.05
N ILE A 27 -1.30 20.62 -0.55
CA ILE A 27 -1.29 19.16 -0.58
C ILE A 27 -0.02 18.70 0.10
N PHE A 28 -0.20 18.00 1.21
CA PHE A 28 0.84 17.72 2.17
C PHE A 28 1.24 16.24 2.07
N PRO A 29 2.54 15.91 1.92
CA PRO A 29 2.99 14.54 1.90
C PRO A 29 2.88 13.91 3.30
N GLY A 30 1.90 13.04 3.50
CA GLY A 30 1.62 12.39 4.79
C GLY A 30 0.43 12.94 5.55
N ASP A 31 0.27 12.45 6.78
CA ASP A 31 -0.90 12.67 7.63
C ASP A 31 -0.71 13.92 8.51
N PHE A 32 -1.42 15.00 8.17
CA PHE A 32 -1.35 16.29 8.83
C PHE A 32 -2.70 16.69 9.42
N ALA A 33 -2.72 17.03 10.71
CA ALA A 33 -3.90 17.62 11.34
C ALA A 33 -3.90 19.14 11.20
N PHE A 34 -4.89 19.73 10.50
CA PHE A 34 -5.02 21.18 10.33
C PHE A 34 -6.06 21.80 11.26
N LYS A 35 -5.69 22.92 11.87
CA LYS A 35 -6.62 23.78 12.62
C LYS A 35 -6.55 25.21 12.11
N THR A 36 -7.58 25.64 11.39
CA THR A 36 -7.70 27.02 10.91
C THR A 36 -8.36 27.87 11.98
N THR A 37 -7.67 28.93 12.40
CA THR A 37 -8.21 29.93 13.32
C THR A 37 -8.24 31.28 12.61
N VAL A 38 -9.43 31.71 12.19
CA VAL A 38 -9.65 33.09 11.72
C VAL A 38 -9.92 33.96 12.94
N ALA A 39 -8.86 34.43 13.61
CA ALA A 39 -9.02 35.25 14.81
C ALA A 39 -7.88 36.27 14.97
N ARG A 40 -8.22 37.37 15.64
CA ARG A 40 -7.22 38.21 16.32
C ARG A 40 -6.61 37.35 17.43
N LEU A 41 -5.45 36.72 17.17
CA LEU A 41 -4.78 35.88 18.15
C LEU A 41 -4.42 36.73 19.37
N ARG A 42 -4.87 36.28 20.56
CA ARG A 42 -4.55 36.97 21.82
C ARG A 42 -3.09 36.67 22.15
N LYS A 43 -2.42 37.58 22.88
CA LYS A 43 -1.05 37.35 23.41
C LYS A 43 -0.92 36.03 24.21
N THR A 44 -2.04 35.47 24.65
CA THR A 44 -2.13 34.29 25.52
C THR A 44 -2.54 33.03 24.78
N THR A 45 -2.50 32.98 23.45
CA THR A 45 -2.82 31.74 22.72
C THR A 45 -1.80 30.65 23.10
N PRO A 46 -2.21 29.54 23.75
CA PRO A 46 -1.30 28.60 24.40
C PRO A 46 -0.34 27.86 23.45
N TRP A 47 -0.79 27.62 22.23
CA TRP A 47 -0.12 26.82 21.19
C TRP A 47 0.73 27.66 20.22
N VAL A 48 0.97 28.94 20.53
CA VAL A 48 1.88 29.78 19.73
C VAL A 48 3.10 30.14 20.56
N HIS A 49 4.28 29.81 20.02
CA HIS A 49 5.56 30.05 20.67
C HIS A 49 5.70 31.54 21.12
N PRO A 50 6.21 31.82 22.33
CA PRO A 50 6.27 33.16 22.91
C PRO A 50 6.85 34.25 22.03
N ASP A 51 7.86 33.92 21.23
CA ASP A 51 8.60 34.88 20.42
C ASP A 51 7.91 35.27 19.12
N PHE A 52 6.89 34.52 18.68
CA PHE A 52 6.08 34.89 17.52
C PHE A 52 4.88 35.76 17.92
N ARG A 53 4.55 35.84 19.22
CA ARG A 53 3.48 36.68 19.76
C ARG A 53 3.55 38.17 19.35
N PRO A 54 4.72 38.80 19.13
CA PRO A 54 4.80 40.16 18.59
C PRO A 54 4.27 40.29 17.15
N LEU A 55 4.42 39.25 16.32
CA LEU A 55 3.94 39.21 14.93
C LEU A 55 2.41 39.14 14.85
N LEU A 56 1.77 38.60 15.89
CA LEU A 56 0.33 38.31 15.96
C LEU A 56 -0.57 39.53 16.29
N LYS A 57 -0.01 40.74 16.37
CA LYS A 57 -0.77 41.95 16.76
C LYS A 57 -1.72 42.49 15.67
N ARG A 58 -1.60 42.03 14.43
CA ARG A 58 -2.38 42.49 13.27
C ARG A 58 -3.47 41.46 12.90
N ARG A 59 -4.46 41.82 12.07
CA ARG A 59 -5.50 40.89 11.60
C ARG A 59 -4.84 39.86 10.67
N LEU A 60 -4.46 38.71 11.23
CA LEU A 60 -3.85 37.60 10.50
C LEU A 60 -4.84 36.45 10.40
N VAL A 61 -4.81 35.74 9.28
CA VAL A 61 -5.37 34.39 9.22
C VAL A 61 -4.24 33.43 9.54
N VAL A 62 -4.46 32.54 10.51
CA VAL A 62 -3.46 31.58 10.96
C VAL A 62 -4.03 30.18 10.83
N THR A 63 -3.32 29.35 10.08
CA THR A 63 -3.53 27.90 10.08
C THR A 63 -2.39 27.28 10.87
N THR A 64 -2.70 26.49 11.87
CA THR A 64 -1.71 25.64 12.53
C THR A 64 -1.85 24.22 12.02
N PHE A 65 -0.75 23.52 11.87
CA PHE A 65 -0.76 22.11 11.50
C PHE A 65 0.32 21.34 12.27
N ALA A 66 0.08 20.06 12.47
CA ALA A 66 1.03 19.12 13.03
C ALA A 66 1.00 17.84 12.19
N THR A 67 2.15 17.20 12.03
CA THR A 67 2.24 15.88 11.41
C THR A 67 2.13 14.81 12.49
N GLU A 68 1.43 13.71 12.20
CA GLU A 68 1.36 12.55 13.08
C GLU A 68 2.64 11.70 13.04
N VAL A 69 3.46 11.87 12.00
CA VAL A 69 4.77 11.21 11.83
C VAL A 69 5.79 11.77 12.83
N GLU A 70 5.68 13.06 13.18
CA GLU A 70 6.63 13.73 14.06
C GLU A 70 5.92 14.75 15.01
N PRO A 71 5.46 14.31 16.20
CA PRO A 71 4.73 15.16 17.14
C PRO A 71 5.60 16.28 17.77
N TYR A 72 6.90 16.30 17.47
CA TYR A 72 7.86 17.27 17.96
C TYR A 72 7.89 18.56 17.14
N TYR A 73 7.10 18.66 16.06
CA TYR A 73 7.05 19.87 15.25
C TYR A 73 5.72 20.61 15.37
N SER A 74 5.77 21.92 15.17
CA SER A 74 4.58 22.75 15.07
C SER A 74 4.67 23.63 13.84
N GLY A 75 3.69 23.46 12.96
CA GLY A 75 3.54 24.17 11.71
C GLY A 75 2.62 25.37 11.83
N TYR A 76 3.02 26.49 11.23
CA TYR A 76 2.25 27.72 11.20
C TYR A 76 2.23 28.29 9.78
N LEU A 77 1.04 28.62 9.31
CA LEU A 77 0.83 29.33 8.07
C LEU A 77 0.13 30.66 8.35
N LEU A 78 0.82 31.76 8.06
CA LEU A 78 0.45 33.13 8.42
C LEU A 78 0.23 33.96 7.15
N GLN A 79 -0.95 34.54 6.98
CA GLN A 79 -1.19 35.56 5.95
C GLN A 79 -0.97 36.96 6.52
N LEU A 80 0.00 37.69 5.97
CA LEU A 80 0.45 39.01 6.37
C LEU A 80 0.04 40.04 5.30
N PRO A 81 -0.21 41.33 5.64
CA PRO A 81 -0.55 42.35 4.64
C PRO A 81 0.52 42.54 3.56
N ALA A 82 0.14 42.98 2.35
CA ALA A 82 1.09 43.38 1.31
C ALA A 82 2.11 44.40 1.85
N GLY A 83 3.37 44.26 1.46
CA GLY A 83 4.44 45.16 1.91
C GLY A 83 4.82 45.00 3.39
N TRP A 84 4.31 43.98 4.10
CA TRP A 84 4.79 43.62 5.44
C TRP A 84 6.32 43.39 5.49
N VAL A 85 6.91 43.06 4.34
CA VAL A 85 8.34 42.91 4.12
C VAL A 85 9.05 44.27 3.90
N ALA A 86 8.55 45.39 4.44
CA ALA A 86 9.30 46.65 4.45
C ALA A 86 10.54 46.51 5.36
N ILE A 87 11.74 46.73 4.79
CA ILE A 87 13.08 46.47 5.39
C ILE A 87 13.21 46.98 6.83
N GLU A 88 12.59 48.11 7.12
CA GLU A 88 12.83 48.92 8.32
C GLU A 88 12.04 48.45 9.57
N GLU A 89 10.96 47.68 9.41
CA GLU A 89 10.19 47.09 10.51
C GLU A 89 10.51 45.58 10.75
N ARG A 90 11.50 45.03 10.03
CA ARG A 90 11.83 43.59 10.08
C ARG A 90 12.53 43.19 11.39
N PRO A 91 12.23 42.01 11.95
CA PRO A 91 13.12 41.36 12.90
C PRO A 91 14.51 41.16 12.26
N SER A 92 15.59 41.38 13.02
CA SER A 92 16.97 41.37 12.50
C SER A 92 17.38 40.08 11.78
N TRP A 93 16.80 38.94 12.17
CA TRP A 93 17.03 37.63 11.56
C TRP A 93 16.37 37.45 10.18
N LEU A 94 15.48 38.36 9.76
CA LEU A 94 14.78 38.33 8.47
C LEU A 94 15.34 39.34 7.46
N GLN A 95 16.34 40.14 7.85
CA GLN A 95 16.87 41.26 7.05
C GLN A 95 17.78 40.86 5.87
N PRO A 96 18.65 39.83 5.93
CA PRO A 96 19.66 39.61 4.88
C PRO A 96 19.19 38.98 3.55
N LEU A 97 17.91 38.62 3.39
CA LEU A 97 17.56 37.44 2.57
C LEU A 97 16.55 37.65 1.41
N LEU A 98 16.23 38.87 1.01
CA LEU A 98 15.28 39.12 -0.10
C LEU A 98 15.75 40.23 -1.06
N ALA A 99 16.78 39.93 -1.84
CA ALA A 99 17.27 40.81 -2.92
C ALA A 99 16.72 40.44 -4.32
N THR A 100 15.88 39.42 -4.46
CA THR A 100 15.50 38.87 -5.78
C THR A 100 14.03 38.45 -5.86
N GLY A 101 13.17 39.34 -6.36
CA GLY A 101 11.97 38.97 -7.12
C GLY A 101 10.91 38.03 -6.47
N PRO A 102 9.95 37.53 -7.26
CA PRO A 102 8.73 36.86 -6.79
C PRO A 102 8.93 35.37 -6.42
N GLU A 103 10.17 34.93 -6.20
CA GLU A 103 10.49 33.55 -5.88
C GLU A 103 10.27 33.27 -4.38
N ALA A 104 9.77 32.07 -4.06
CA ALA A 104 9.62 31.63 -2.69
C ALA A 104 11.00 31.56 -2.02
N TYR A 105 11.13 32.14 -0.82
CA TYR A 105 12.39 32.16 -0.08
C TYR A 105 12.31 31.23 1.12
N GLU A 106 13.32 30.38 1.30
CA GLU A 106 13.47 29.50 2.45
C GLU A 106 14.62 29.94 3.34
N GLY A 107 14.40 29.93 4.66
CA GLY A 107 15.42 30.25 5.64
C GLY A 107 15.42 29.29 6.82
N ILE A 108 16.59 29.18 7.44
CA ILE A 108 16.83 28.41 8.66
C ILE A 108 17.19 29.39 9.78
N ASP A 109 16.50 29.30 10.91
CA ASP A 109 16.87 29.97 12.15
C ASP A 109 17.34 28.94 13.18
N SER A 110 18.64 28.66 13.16
CA SER A 110 19.27 27.69 14.05
C SER A 110 19.20 28.07 15.51
N SER A 111 19.10 29.37 15.83
CA SER A 111 18.97 29.83 17.22
C SER A 111 17.59 29.57 17.81
N ARG A 112 16.59 29.34 16.95
CA ARG A 112 15.17 29.16 17.31
C ARG A 112 14.61 27.83 16.83
N HIS A 113 15.46 26.94 16.35
CA HIS A 113 15.08 25.63 15.87
C HIS A 113 13.91 25.67 14.87
N THR A 114 13.95 26.61 13.92
CA THR A 114 12.82 26.88 13.01
C THR A 114 13.29 26.95 11.57
N LEU A 115 12.58 26.26 10.67
CA LEU A 115 12.64 26.57 9.25
C LEU A 115 11.44 27.45 8.89
N TYR A 116 11.61 28.29 7.87
CA TYR A 116 10.50 29.07 7.35
C TYR A 116 10.59 29.26 5.84
N ARG A 117 9.43 29.38 5.18
CA ARG A 117 9.28 29.73 3.77
C ARG A 117 8.39 30.96 3.62
N VAL A 118 8.80 31.92 2.79
CA VAL A 118 8.07 33.17 2.52
C VAL A 118 7.65 33.20 1.06
N HIS A 119 6.36 33.47 0.83
CA HIS A 119 5.80 33.72 -0.50
C HIS A 119 5.24 35.14 -0.57
N ALA A 120 5.74 35.96 -1.48
CA ALA A 120 5.24 37.32 -1.69
C ALA A 120 4.21 37.36 -2.82
N PHE A 121 3.02 37.90 -2.53
CA PHE A 121 1.97 38.18 -3.51
C PHE A 121 1.76 39.68 -3.64
N ALA A 122 1.02 40.09 -4.68
CA ALA A 122 0.68 41.50 -4.90
C ALA A 122 -0.05 42.13 -3.70
N ASP A 123 -0.98 41.40 -3.09
CA ASP A 123 -1.90 41.92 -2.08
C ASP A 123 -1.62 41.42 -0.65
N PHE A 124 -0.74 40.43 -0.49
CA PHE A 124 -0.37 39.86 0.81
C PHE A 124 0.98 39.12 0.78
N THR A 125 1.51 38.77 1.94
CA THR A 125 2.68 37.90 2.09
C THR A 125 2.27 36.67 2.89
N LEU A 126 2.64 35.49 2.44
CA LEU A 126 2.45 34.26 3.19
C LEU A 126 3.77 33.86 3.87
N LEU A 127 3.72 33.62 5.17
CA LEU A 127 4.84 33.12 5.95
C LEU A 127 4.47 31.73 6.48
N TRP A 128 5.22 30.74 6.03
CA TRP A 128 5.16 29.38 6.53
C TRP A 128 6.32 29.15 7.48
N MET A 129 6.03 28.59 8.65
CA MET A 129 7.04 28.25 9.65
C MET A 129 6.84 26.83 10.14
N VAL A 130 7.94 26.12 10.36
CA VAL A 130 7.95 24.83 11.04
C VAL A 130 8.99 24.90 12.15
N HIS A 131 8.51 24.72 13.38
CA HIS A 131 9.30 24.86 14.59
C HIS A 131 9.49 23.51 15.27
N ALA A 132 10.72 23.17 15.65
CA ALA A 132 10.99 22.04 16.51
C ALA A 132 10.83 22.39 17.98
N ASN A 133 9.90 21.68 18.64
CA ASN A 133 9.52 21.87 20.03
C ASN A 133 10.61 21.40 21.01
N ILE A 134 11.60 20.65 20.54
CA ILE A 134 12.78 20.20 21.30
C ILE A 134 14.07 20.34 20.47
N PRO A 135 15.24 20.56 21.08
CA PRO A 135 16.50 20.76 20.35
C PRO A 135 16.89 19.60 19.42
N SER A 136 16.73 18.34 19.85
CA SER A 136 17.06 17.16 19.04
C SER A 136 16.17 17.02 17.81
N GLY A 137 14.92 17.49 17.88
CA GLY A 137 14.01 17.51 16.73
C GLY A 137 14.50 18.46 15.64
N PHE A 138 15.25 19.51 15.97
CA PHE A 138 15.73 20.45 14.97
C PHE A 138 16.81 19.85 14.05
N ASP A 139 17.67 19.01 14.59
CA ASP A 139 18.68 18.31 13.78
C ASP A 139 18.02 17.32 12.81
N ASN A 140 16.95 16.64 13.23
CA ASN A 140 16.14 15.78 12.36
C ASN A 140 15.43 16.59 11.28
N LEU A 141 14.84 17.72 11.65
CA LEU A 141 14.18 18.66 10.75
C LEU A 141 15.09 19.10 9.58
N LEU A 142 16.36 19.34 9.87
CA LEU A 142 17.36 19.78 8.90
C LEU A 142 17.92 18.64 8.04
N ARG A 143 17.88 17.39 8.51
CA ARG A 143 18.51 16.25 7.84
C ARG A 143 17.53 15.43 7.02
N GLU A 144 16.32 15.24 7.52
CA GLU A 144 15.35 14.29 6.97
C GLU A 144 14.21 14.99 6.23
N PHE A 145 13.83 16.20 6.64
CA PHE A 145 12.59 16.85 6.18
C PHE A 145 12.78 18.16 5.42
N GLN A 146 14.00 18.65 5.24
CA GLN A 146 14.25 19.97 4.64
C GLN A 146 13.59 20.14 3.25
N GLY A 147 13.46 19.08 2.46
CA GLY A 147 12.77 19.10 1.16
C GLY A 147 11.25 18.90 1.21
N ASP A 148 10.75 18.19 2.22
CA ASP A 148 9.36 17.69 2.27
C ASP A 148 8.46 18.47 3.26
N ILE A 149 9.05 19.28 4.14
CA ILE A 149 8.31 19.91 5.24
C ILE A 149 7.51 21.16 4.87
N PHE A 150 7.81 21.73 3.71
CA PHE A 150 7.03 22.79 3.09
C PHE A 150 6.39 22.27 1.80
N PRO A 151 5.23 21.61 1.89
CA PRO A 151 4.47 21.19 0.72
C PRO A 151 4.16 22.32 -0.26
N GLU A 152 3.77 21.97 -1.47
CA GLU A 152 3.42 22.97 -2.47
C GLU A 152 2.05 23.60 -2.16
N LEU A 153 2.03 24.94 -2.18
CA LEU A 153 0.80 25.72 -2.09
C LEU A 153 0.22 25.92 -3.48
N ILE A 154 -1.04 25.55 -3.63
CA ILE A 154 -1.79 25.64 -4.87
C ILE A 154 -2.73 26.84 -4.77
N TRP A 155 -2.64 27.72 -5.76
CA TRP A 155 -3.40 28.97 -5.82
C TRP A 155 -4.44 28.86 -6.93
N ASN A 156 -5.71 29.05 -6.59
CA ASN A 156 -6.86 29.01 -7.52
C ASN A 156 -7.01 27.67 -8.28
N LEU A 157 -8.09 26.94 -7.99
CA LEU A 157 -8.40 25.68 -8.70
C LEU A 157 -8.60 25.89 -10.22
N ASP A 158 -8.99 27.10 -10.64
CA ASP A 158 -9.41 27.37 -12.01
C ASP A 158 -8.25 27.66 -13.00
N SER A 159 -6.98 27.60 -12.56
CA SER A 159 -5.83 27.84 -13.45
C SER A 159 -4.55 27.14 -12.99
N ILE A 160 -4.64 25.90 -12.53
CA ILE A 160 -3.48 25.09 -12.17
C ILE A 160 -2.91 24.46 -13.46
N PRO A 161 -1.64 24.71 -13.83
CA PRO A 161 -0.97 23.87 -14.83
C PRO A 161 -1.01 22.42 -14.35
N GLN A 162 -1.37 21.46 -15.21
CA GLN A 162 -1.58 20.06 -14.81
C GLN A 162 -0.40 19.49 -13.98
N SER A 163 0.82 20.00 -14.19
CA SER A 163 2.04 19.78 -13.39
C SER A 163 1.93 19.92 -11.89
N ARG A 164 0.96 20.69 -11.39
CA ARG A 164 0.83 21.00 -9.96
C ARG A 164 -0.34 20.29 -9.30
N ILE A 165 -1.12 19.52 -10.05
CA ILE A 165 -2.13 18.61 -9.50
C ILE A 165 -1.37 17.34 -9.05
N PRO A 166 -1.54 16.85 -7.82
CA PRO A 166 -0.89 15.61 -7.41
C PRO A 166 -1.28 14.48 -8.34
N PRO A 167 -0.34 13.58 -8.69
CA PRO A 167 -0.61 12.48 -9.59
C PRO A 167 -1.85 11.66 -9.20
N LEU A 168 -2.02 11.38 -7.90
CA LEU A 168 -3.16 10.63 -7.40
C LEU A 168 -4.49 11.35 -7.68
N ARG A 169 -4.58 12.65 -7.37
CA ARG A 169 -5.79 13.43 -7.61
C ARG A 169 -6.12 13.51 -9.10
N LEU A 170 -5.11 13.78 -9.93
CA LEU A 170 -5.26 13.82 -11.38
C LEU A 170 -5.84 12.51 -11.93
N ALA A 171 -5.29 11.38 -11.47
CA ALA A 171 -5.75 10.06 -11.85
C ALA A 171 -7.16 9.76 -11.33
N GLU A 172 -7.47 10.15 -10.09
CA GLU A 172 -8.78 9.94 -9.46
C GLU A 172 -9.89 10.78 -10.12
N GLU A 173 -9.61 12.04 -10.47
CA GLU A 173 -10.55 12.90 -11.19
C GLU A 173 -10.85 12.31 -12.58
N ALA A 174 -9.82 11.90 -13.32
CA ALA A 174 -9.97 11.26 -14.61
C ALA A 174 -10.65 9.88 -14.53
N TYR A 175 -10.40 9.12 -13.46
CA TYR A 175 -11.10 7.86 -13.20
C TYR A 175 -12.57 8.10 -12.86
N ALA A 176 -12.92 9.10 -12.07
CA ALA A 176 -14.27 9.28 -11.52
C ALA A 176 -15.35 9.55 -12.58
N ASP A 177 -15.00 10.19 -13.71
CA ASP A 177 -15.97 10.60 -14.73
C ASP A 177 -16.70 9.41 -15.38
N GLU A 178 -16.00 8.31 -15.67
CA GLU A 178 -16.58 7.12 -16.30
C GLU A 178 -16.03 5.78 -15.75
N SER A 179 -15.21 5.83 -14.71
CA SER A 179 -14.56 4.68 -14.06
C SER A 179 -13.68 3.85 -14.99
N ARG A 180 -12.94 4.56 -15.84
CA ARG A 180 -12.09 3.98 -16.88
C ARG A 180 -10.62 4.13 -16.48
N TYR A 181 -9.94 3.00 -16.30
CA TYR A 181 -8.51 2.99 -15.99
C TYR A 181 -7.68 3.68 -17.07
N LEU A 182 -8.08 3.55 -18.34
CA LEU A 182 -7.39 4.18 -19.47
C LEU A 182 -7.37 5.72 -19.36
N ASP A 183 -8.45 6.34 -18.88
CA ASP A 183 -8.52 7.80 -18.76
C ASP A 183 -7.60 8.29 -17.64
N ALA A 184 -7.57 7.59 -16.50
CA ALA A 184 -6.62 7.86 -15.43
C ALA A 184 -5.16 7.70 -15.86
N TRP A 185 -4.87 6.65 -16.63
CA TRP A 185 -3.53 6.42 -17.19
C TRP A 185 -3.14 7.51 -18.20
N LEU A 186 -4.03 7.88 -19.12
CA LEU A 186 -3.79 8.94 -20.10
C LEU A 186 -3.57 10.30 -19.44
N ALA A 187 -4.29 10.58 -18.36
CA ALA A 187 -4.10 11.79 -17.56
C ALA A 187 -2.69 11.83 -16.96
N LEU A 188 -2.22 10.72 -16.36
CA LEU A 188 -0.85 10.62 -15.83
C LEU A 188 0.22 10.68 -16.95
N GLU A 189 -0.01 10.01 -18.07
CA GLU A 189 0.90 10.04 -19.23
C GLU A 189 1.08 11.47 -19.75
N SER A 190 0.00 12.26 -19.79
CA SER A 190 0.03 13.64 -20.30
C SER A 190 0.95 14.57 -19.49
N VAL A 191 1.22 14.23 -18.22
CA VAL A 191 2.04 15.02 -17.28
C VAL A 191 3.41 14.39 -17.01
N ALA A 192 3.77 13.28 -17.66
CA ALA A 192 4.99 12.53 -17.39
C ALA A 192 6.27 13.39 -17.41
N SER A 193 6.35 14.34 -18.35
CA SER A 193 7.49 15.25 -18.51
C SER A 193 7.70 16.21 -17.34
N GLU A 194 6.68 16.40 -16.51
CA GLU A 194 6.66 17.32 -15.38
C GLU A 194 7.20 16.70 -14.08
N TYR A 195 7.47 15.38 -14.10
CA TYR A 195 8.06 14.62 -12.99
C TYR A 195 9.48 14.12 -13.32
N PRO A 196 10.47 15.02 -13.47
CA PRO A 196 11.86 14.63 -13.68
C PRO A 196 12.44 13.92 -12.44
N ALA A 197 13.64 13.34 -12.56
CA ALA A 197 14.32 12.64 -11.46
C ALA A 197 14.54 13.51 -10.20
N THR A 198 14.52 14.84 -10.34
CA THR A 198 14.62 15.82 -9.25
C THR A 198 13.27 16.17 -8.61
N SER A 199 12.17 15.64 -9.12
CA SER A 199 10.83 15.95 -8.59
C SER A 199 10.64 15.30 -7.22
N PRO A 200 10.21 16.05 -6.19
CA PRO A 200 9.89 15.48 -4.88
C PRO A 200 8.68 14.53 -4.96
N ARG A 201 7.88 14.60 -6.02
CA ARG A 201 6.70 13.76 -6.26
C ARG A 201 6.98 12.58 -7.19
N LEU A 202 8.24 12.36 -7.59
CA LEU A 202 8.61 11.31 -8.54
C LEU A 202 8.08 9.94 -8.12
N THR A 203 8.30 9.55 -6.87
CA THR A 203 7.85 8.26 -6.33
C THR A 203 6.34 8.13 -6.40
N GLN A 204 5.60 9.17 -6.00
CA GLN A 204 4.14 9.17 -6.06
C GLN A 204 3.63 9.10 -7.51
N TYR A 205 4.22 9.87 -8.42
CA TYR A 205 3.88 9.82 -9.84
C TYR A 205 4.03 8.41 -10.38
N TRP A 206 5.21 7.80 -10.20
CA TRP A 206 5.45 6.48 -10.73
C TRP A 206 4.61 5.40 -10.05
N GLN A 207 4.31 5.55 -8.76
CA GLN A 207 3.43 4.63 -8.06
C GLN A 207 2.05 4.63 -8.73
N ASN A 208 1.44 5.80 -8.92
CA ASN A 208 0.13 5.90 -9.57
C ASN A 208 0.19 5.44 -11.04
N TYR A 209 1.22 5.86 -11.77
CA TYR A 209 1.38 5.50 -13.17
C TYR A 209 1.53 3.98 -13.35
N LEU A 210 2.35 3.33 -12.53
CA LEU A 210 2.52 1.88 -12.56
C LEU A 210 1.27 1.14 -12.08
N THR A 211 0.59 1.64 -11.03
CA THR A 211 -0.70 1.11 -10.59
C THR A 211 -1.69 1.09 -11.76
N TYR A 212 -2.02 2.23 -12.36
CA TYR A 212 -2.98 2.26 -13.48
C TYR A 212 -2.50 1.51 -14.73
N SER A 213 -1.19 1.47 -15.00
CA SER A 213 -0.61 0.65 -16.07
C SER A 213 -0.90 -0.84 -15.86
N ALA A 214 -0.91 -1.32 -14.62
CA ALA A 214 -1.23 -2.71 -14.29
C ALA A 214 -2.68 -3.09 -14.59
N HIS A 215 -3.59 -2.12 -14.74
CA HIS A 215 -5.03 -2.37 -14.95
C HIS A 215 -5.42 -2.44 -16.44
N ILE A 216 -4.51 -2.13 -17.35
CA ILE A 216 -4.80 -1.91 -18.78
C ILE A 216 -3.96 -2.85 -19.63
N SER A 217 -4.62 -3.62 -20.49
CA SER A 217 -3.95 -4.39 -21.54
C SER A 217 -3.71 -3.52 -22.78
N GLY A 218 -2.54 -3.63 -23.43
CA GLY A 218 -2.27 -3.04 -24.75
C GLY A 218 -1.63 -1.63 -24.81
N VAL A 219 -1.36 -0.98 -23.67
CA VAL A 219 -0.45 0.19 -23.53
C VAL A 219 1.00 -0.31 -23.36
N PRO A 220 2.07 0.52 -23.20
CA PRO A 220 3.38 -0.02 -22.81
C PRO A 220 3.17 -0.97 -21.63
N GLY A 221 3.43 -2.26 -21.86
CA GLY A 221 2.97 -3.30 -20.94
C GLY A 221 3.46 -3.03 -19.53
N TYR A 222 2.72 -3.48 -18.52
CA TYR A 222 3.08 -3.39 -17.10
C TYR A 222 4.58 -3.61 -16.86
N ASP A 223 5.18 -4.61 -17.51
CA ASP A 223 6.62 -4.91 -17.40
C ASP A 223 7.55 -3.79 -17.88
N SER A 224 7.18 -3.08 -18.95
CA SER A 224 7.95 -1.94 -19.47
C SER A 224 7.92 -0.78 -18.48
N VAL A 225 6.75 -0.48 -17.91
CA VAL A 225 6.59 0.57 -16.91
C VAL A 225 7.29 0.19 -15.60
N ARG A 226 7.21 -1.08 -15.20
CA ARG A 226 7.90 -1.62 -14.02
C ARG A 226 9.42 -1.53 -14.17
N ALA A 227 9.96 -1.83 -15.35
CA ALA A 227 11.39 -1.69 -15.62
C ALA A 227 11.84 -0.23 -15.53
N LEU A 228 11.04 0.72 -16.01
CA LEU A 228 11.30 2.15 -15.86
C LEU A 228 11.22 2.59 -14.39
N TYR A 229 10.21 2.12 -13.65
CA TYR A 229 10.07 2.37 -12.23
C TYR A 229 11.31 1.91 -11.45
N ALA A 230 11.78 0.68 -11.70
CA ALA A 230 12.97 0.12 -11.04
C ALA A 230 14.25 0.93 -11.31
N GLN A 231 14.36 1.59 -12.47
CA GLN A 231 15.48 2.48 -12.79
C GLN A 231 15.38 3.86 -12.12
N ARG A 232 14.16 4.31 -11.77
CA ARG A 232 13.88 5.67 -11.28
C ARG A 232 13.71 5.74 -9.77
N VAL A 233 13.28 4.65 -9.13
CA VAL A 233 13.01 4.60 -7.69
C VAL A 233 14.08 3.77 -6.96
N PRO A 234 14.73 4.33 -5.93
CA PRO A 234 15.74 3.63 -5.15
C PRO A 234 15.23 2.30 -4.59
N GLN A 235 16.04 1.25 -4.74
CA GLN A 235 15.75 -0.08 -4.21
C GLN A 235 16.35 -0.24 -2.80
N ARG A 236 15.59 -0.83 -1.86
CA ARG A 236 16.02 -1.05 -0.47
C ARG A 236 17.22 -1.98 -0.38
N VAL A 237 17.17 -3.11 -1.08
CA VAL A 237 18.27 -4.06 -1.14
C VAL A 237 19.32 -3.55 -2.12
N GLN A 238 20.57 -3.49 -1.69
CA GLN A 238 21.73 -3.14 -2.52
C GLN A 238 22.58 -4.40 -2.76
N GLY A 239 23.01 -4.64 -4.00
CA GLY A 239 23.81 -5.83 -4.35
C GLY A 239 22.98 -7.08 -4.76
N PRO A 240 23.68 -8.17 -5.12
CA PRO A 240 23.07 -9.43 -5.58
C PRO A 240 22.46 -10.24 -4.42
N LEU A 241 21.46 -11.05 -4.73
CA LEU A 241 20.92 -12.05 -3.81
C LEU A 241 21.86 -13.27 -3.85
N VAL A 242 22.52 -13.60 -2.73
CA VAL A 242 23.52 -14.68 -2.66
C VAL A 242 22.94 -15.87 -1.91
N GLY A 243 23.19 -17.09 -2.40
CA GLY A 243 22.82 -18.34 -1.73
C GLY A 243 21.33 -18.68 -1.78
N TRP A 244 20.54 -17.97 -2.60
CA TRP A 244 19.09 -18.20 -2.71
C TRP A 244 18.74 -19.47 -3.50
N GLU A 245 19.60 -19.94 -4.40
CA GLU A 245 19.37 -21.20 -5.15
C GLU A 245 19.57 -22.43 -4.26
N GLU A 246 20.59 -22.41 -3.39
CA GLU A 246 20.87 -23.55 -2.50
C GLU A 246 20.16 -23.44 -1.15
N GLY A 247 19.86 -22.21 -0.72
CA GLY A 247 19.25 -21.91 0.58
C GLY A 247 17.77 -21.54 0.51
N GLY A 248 17.20 -21.37 -0.68
CA GLY A 248 15.79 -21.14 -0.90
C GLY A 248 15.03 -22.41 -1.23
N LEU A 249 13.74 -22.39 -0.95
CA LEU A 249 12.80 -23.37 -1.50
C LEU A 249 12.19 -22.79 -2.77
N HIS A 250 11.90 -23.65 -3.74
CA HIS A 250 11.41 -23.21 -5.04
C HIS A 250 10.08 -23.85 -5.43
N ASP A 251 9.28 -23.11 -6.18
CA ASP A 251 8.08 -23.54 -6.86
C ASP A 251 7.09 -24.28 -5.95
N LEU A 252 6.84 -25.56 -6.23
CA LEU A 252 5.91 -26.38 -5.46
C LEU A 252 6.44 -26.69 -4.05
N GLU A 253 7.76 -26.77 -3.87
CA GLU A 253 8.37 -26.95 -2.55
C GLU A 253 8.19 -25.69 -1.70
N ALA A 254 8.49 -24.52 -2.27
CA ALA A 254 8.22 -23.22 -1.66
C ALA A 254 6.74 -23.09 -1.26
N TRP A 255 5.83 -23.38 -2.18
CA TRP A 255 4.39 -23.34 -1.95
C TRP A 255 3.96 -24.22 -0.77
N LYS A 256 4.39 -25.48 -0.77
CA LYS A 256 4.02 -26.44 0.28
C LYS A 256 4.60 -26.04 1.63
N ALA A 257 5.86 -25.61 1.66
CA ALA A 257 6.51 -25.16 2.89
C ALA A 257 5.83 -23.92 3.46
N LEU A 258 5.53 -22.92 2.61
CA LEU A 258 4.83 -21.70 2.99
C LEU A 258 3.48 -22.01 3.65
N VAL A 259 2.63 -22.83 3.00
CA VAL A 259 1.32 -23.19 3.55
C VAL A 259 1.49 -24.03 4.83
N THR A 260 2.42 -24.98 4.85
CA THR A 260 2.62 -25.85 6.02
C THR A 260 3.02 -25.04 7.25
N GLU A 261 3.97 -24.12 7.09
CA GLU A 261 4.46 -23.25 8.15
C GLU A 261 3.38 -22.24 8.56
N ALA A 262 2.87 -21.45 7.61
CA ALA A 262 1.89 -20.39 7.90
C ALA A 262 0.63 -20.93 8.61
N THR A 263 0.23 -22.17 8.32
CA THR A 263 -0.95 -22.78 8.95
C THR A 263 -0.72 -23.23 10.40
N GLN A 264 0.51 -23.23 10.92
CA GLN A 264 0.77 -23.42 12.36
C GLN A 264 0.39 -22.18 13.18
N HIS A 265 0.31 -21.01 12.53
CA HIS A 265 0.10 -19.73 13.19
C HIS A 265 -1.37 -19.34 13.24
N GLN A 266 -1.71 -18.48 14.21
CA GLN A 266 -3.07 -17.96 14.37
C GLN A 266 -3.32 -16.76 13.46
N VAL A 267 -2.32 -15.91 13.28
CA VAL A 267 -2.38 -14.73 12.42
C VAL A 267 -1.23 -14.81 11.42
N VAL A 268 -1.54 -14.67 10.14
CA VAL A 268 -0.57 -14.65 9.06
C VAL A 268 -0.72 -13.33 8.32
N MET A 269 0.36 -12.57 8.19
CA MET A 269 0.37 -11.27 7.52
C MET A 269 1.23 -11.34 6.26
N PHE A 270 0.59 -11.18 5.10
CA PHE A 270 1.28 -10.94 3.84
C PHE A 270 1.38 -9.43 3.63
N ASN A 271 2.53 -8.95 3.16
CA ASN A 271 2.58 -7.62 2.58
C ASN A 271 2.42 -7.64 1.05
N GLU A 272 2.15 -6.46 0.49
CA GLU A 272 2.11 -6.21 -0.93
C GLU A 272 2.72 -4.86 -1.28
N SER A 273 3.26 -4.78 -2.49
CA SER A 273 3.48 -3.52 -3.19
C SER A 273 2.19 -3.10 -3.88
N HIS A 274 1.68 -1.89 -3.63
CA HIS A 274 0.42 -1.40 -4.25
C HIS A 274 0.49 -1.25 -5.78
N VAL A 275 1.69 -1.36 -6.33
CA VAL A 275 1.96 -1.32 -7.76
C VAL A 275 2.22 -2.70 -8.35
N ASP A 276 2.31 -3.75 -7.53
CA ASP A 276 2.53 -5.11 -8.00
C ASP A 276 1.38 -6.05 -7.60
N PRO A 277 0.37 -6.19 -8.47
CA PRO A 277 -0.80 -7.02 -8.22
C PRO A 277 -0.50 -8.53 -8.25
N HIS A 278 0.70 -8.95 -8.68
CA HIS A 278 1.11 -10.35 -8.54
C HIS A 278 1.10 -10.83 -7.08
N HIS A 279 1.37 -9.94 -6.13
CA HIS A 279 1.27 -10.24 -4.69
C HIS A 279 -0.15 -10.64 -4.27
N ARG A 280 -1.16 -9.95 -4.82
CA ARG A 280 -2.59 -10.23 -4.59
C ARG A 280 -2.99 -11.55 -5.25
N SER A 281 -2.48 -11.79 -6.46
CA SER A 281 -2.73 -13.05 -7.19
C SER A 281 -2.16 -14.26 -6.46
N LEU A 282 -0.96 -14.16 -5.87
CA LEU A 282 -0.38 -15.24 -5.06
C LEU A 282 -1.27 -15.56 -3.86
N LEU A 283 -1.65 -14.54 -3.07
CA LEU A 283 -2.53 -14.75 -1.92
C LEU A 283 -3.88 -15.33 -2.34
N THR A 284 -4.44 -14.86 -3.46
CA THR A 284 -5.71 -15.37 -4.01
C THR A 284 -5.66 -16.88 -4.26
N GLN A 285 -4.56 -17.37 -4.83
CA GLN A 285 -4.39 -18.80 -5.10
C GLN A 285 -4.12 -19.62 -3.82
N LEU A 286 -3.58 -18.99 -2.77
CA LEU A 286 -3.35 -19.64 -1.48
C LEU A 286 -4.63 -19.71 -0.63
N LEU A 287 -5.64 -18.87 -0.89
CA LEU A 287 -6.86 -18.79 -0.08
C LEU A 287 -7.57 -20.14 0.15
N PRO A 288 -7.73 -21.04 -0.85
CA PRO A 288 -8.40 -22.32 -0.60
C PRO A 288 -7.69 -23.17 0.46
N ALA A 289 -6.35 -23.26 0.38
CA ALA A 289 -5.55 -24.02 1.35
C ALA A 289 -5.61 -23.40 2.76
N PHE A 290 -5.56 -22.07 2.85
CA PHE A 290 -5.73 -21.39 4.14
C PHE A 290 -7.15 -21.56 4.70
N HIS A 291 -8.18 -21.49 3.86
CA HIS A 291 -9.55 -21.71 4.30
C HIS A 291 -9.75 -23.12 4.85
N GLU A 292 -9.24 -24.16 4.16
CA GLU A 292 -9.24 -25.55 4.66
C GLU A 292 -8.50 -25.70 6.00
N ALA A 293 -7.42 -24.93 6.20
CA ALA A 293 -6.67 -24.87 7.45
C ALA A 293 -7.34 -24.04 8.58
N GLY A 294 -8.56 -23.54 8.34
CA GLY A 294 -9.38 -22.87 9.34
C GLY A 294 -9.29 -21.34 9.34
N PHE A 295 -8.61 -20.73 8.38
CA PHE A 295 -8.61 -19.27 8.21
C PHE A 295 -9.96 -18.82 7.64
N GLN A 296 -10.80 -18.25 8.50
CA GLN A 296 -12.17 -17.83 8.15
C GLN A 296 -12.30 -16.32 8.00
N THR A 297 -11.25 -15.56 8.29
CA THR A 297 -11.25 -14.09 8.18
C THR A 297 -10.07 -13.63 7.33
N LEU A 298 -10.35 -12.73 6.37
CA LEU A 298 -9.36 -12.02 5.59
C LEU A 298 -9.47 -10.52 5.87
N ALA A 299 -8.43 -9.93 6.43
CA ALA A 299 -8.30 -8.53 6.73
C ALA A 299 -7.55 -7.82 5.59
N LEU A 300 -8.12 -6.73 5.07
CA LEU A 300 -7.62 -6.06 3.86
C LEU A 300 -7.34 -4.57 4.12
N GLU A 301 -6.13 -4.12 3.77
CA GLU A 301 -5.83 -2.69 3.65
C GLU A 301 -6.68 -2.04 2.57
N GLY A 302 -7.11 -0.80 2.80
CA GLY A 302 -7.85 -0.03 1.81
C GLY A 302 -9.27 -0.53 1.53
N LEU A 303 -9.77 -1.55 2.24
CA LEU A 303 -11.21 -1.81 2.31
C LEU A 303 -11.85 -0.73 3.20
N GLY A 304 -12.79 0.02 2.62
CA GLY A 304 -13.48 1.10 3.31
C GLY A 304 -14.32 0.59 4.48
N VAL A 305 -14.15 1.19 5.65
CA VAL A 305 -14.87 0.82 6.89
C VAL A 305 -16.39 0.85 6.72
N HIS A 306 -16.90 1.77 5.88
CA HIS A 306 -18.32 1.86 5.57
C HIS A 306 -18.85 0.68 4.76
N ASP A 307 -18.03 0.10 3.86
CA ASP A 307 -18.44 -1.01 3.00
C ASP A 307 -18.09 -2.38 3.60
N ALA A 308 -17.21 -2.45 4.61
CA ALA A 308 -16.81 -3.69 5.26
C ALA A 308 -17.98 -4.59 5.71
N LYS A 309 -19.14 -4.01 6.06
CA LYS A 309 -20.35 -4.79 6.38
C LYS A 309 -21.15 -5.23 5.15
N GLU A 310 -21.26 -4.36 4.15
CA GLU A 310 -22.07 -4.63 2.96
C GLU A 310 -21.36 -5.54 1.98
N ILE A 311 -20.03 -5.47 1.88
CA ILE A 311 -19.22 -6.35 1.03
C ILE A 311 -19.38 -7.82 1.41
N ASN A 312 -19.50 -8.14 2.70
CA ASN A 312 -19.73 -9.51 3.18
C ASN A 312 -21.11 -10.07 2.82
N LYS A 313 -22.09 -9.22 2.51
CA LYS A 313 -23.40 -9.64 1.99
C LYS A 313 -23.40 -9.75 0.48
N ARG A 314 -22.70 -8.81 -0.17
CA ARG A 314 -22.67 -8.65 -1.63
C ARG A 314 -21.71 -9.62 -2.31
N GLY A 315 -20.60 -9.96 -1.67
CA GLY A 315 -19.59 -10.91 -2.15
C GLY A 315 -18.63 -10.37 -3.23
N PHE A 316 -18.67 -9.05 -3.50
CA PHE A 316 -17.78 -8.40 -4.47
C PHE A 316 -17.58 -6.91 -4.17
N ALA A 317 -16.43 -6.39 -4.59
CA ALA A 317 -16.10 -4.97 -4.49
C ALA A 317 -16.87 -4.12 -5.51
N ILE A 318 -17.19 -2.90 -5.14
CA ILE A 318 -17.71 -1.83 -6.00
C ILE A 318 -16.79 -0.61 -5.91
N GLN A 319 -16.99 0.41 -6.73
CA GLN A 319 -16.09 1.58 -6.78
C GLN A 319 -15.92 2.30 -5.43
N SER A 320 -16.97 2.30 -4.61
CA SER A 320 -16.98 2.88 -3.26
C SER A 320 -16.51 1.91 -2.16
N SER A 321 -16.12 0.68 -2.51
CA SER A 321 -15.57 -0.28 -1.54
C SER A 321 -14.23 0.15 -0.98
N GLY A 322 -13.47 0.97 -1.71
CA GLY A 322 -12.17 1.49 -1.29
C GLY A 322 -11.19 1.61 -2.44
N TYR A 323 -10.13 2.41 -2.25
CA TYR A 323 -9.19 2.77 -3.32
C TYR A 323 -8.52 1.54 -3.94
N TYR A 324 -7.87 0.70 -3.13
CA TYR A 324 -7.20 -0.51 -3.64
C TYR A 324 -8.15 -1.58 -4.15
N THR A 325 -9.41 -1.59 -3.67
CA THR A 325 -10.40 -2.59 -4.10
C THR A 325 -10.90 -2.38 -5.53
N ARG A 326 -10.58 -1.25 -6.15
CA ARG A 326 -10.84 -0.98 -7.57
C ARG A 326 -9.91 -1.77 -8.47
N GLU A 327 -8.73 -2.16 -7.97
CA GLU A 327 -7.79 -2.92 -8.76
C GLU A 327 -8.32 -4.34 -9.07
N PRO A 328 -8.23 -4.82 -10.32
CA PRO A 328 -8.80 -6.09 -10.74
C PRO A 328 -8.44 -7.32 -9.91
N GLU A 329 -7.16 -7.49 -9.53
CA GLU A 329 -6.70 -8.62 -8.72
C GLU A 329 -7.13 -8.52 -7.26
N MET A 330 -7.17 -7.32 -6.66
CA MET A 330 -7.76 -7.11 -5.33
C MET A 330 -9.27 -7.42 -5.36
N ALA A 331 -9.98 -6.95 -6.39
CA ALA A 331 -11.38 -7.29 -6.58
C ALA A 331 -11.59 -8.80 -6.81
N HIS A 332 -10.65 -9.47 -7.47
CA HIS A 332 -10.66 -10.91 -7.66
C HIS A 332 -10.41 -11.67 -6.35
N LEU A 333 -9.40 -11.28 -5.57
CA LEU A 333 -9.12 -11.78 -4.22
C LEU A 333 -10.38 -11.73 -3.35
N ILE A 334 -11.06 -10.57 -3.34
CA ILE A 334 -12.32 -10.36 -2.62
C ILE A 334 -13.41 -11.34 -3.07
N ARG A 335 -13.58 -11.55 -4.39
CA ARG A 335 -14.57 -12.50 -4.93
C ARG A 335 -14.25 -13.94 -4.52
N VAL A 336 -12.98 -14.34 -4.58
CA VAL A 336 -12.54 -15.70 -4.20
C VAL A 336 -12.73 -15.93 -2.71
N ALA A 337 -12.28 -15.01 -1.85
CA ALA A 337 -12.51 -15.06 -0.41
C ALA A 337 -14.01 -15.17 -0.06
N SER A 338 -14.84 -14.36 -0.73
CA SER A 338 -16.29 -14.38 -0.51
C SER A 338 -16.94 -15.71 -0.95
N ARG A 339 -16.51 -16.30 -2.07
CA ARG A 339 -16.99 -17.63 -2.53
C ARG A 339 -16.60 -18.75 -1.57
N LEU A 340 -15.43 -18.65 -0.94
CA LEU A 340 -14.98 -19.57 0.11
C LEU A 340 -15.75 -19.39 1.42
N GLY A 341 -16.55 -18.32 1.56
CA GLY A 341 -17.28 -18.01 2.79
C GLY A 341 -16.42 -17.34 3.86
N MET A 342 -15.25 -16.82 3.49
CA MET A 342 -14.41 -16.04 4.40
C MET A 342 -15.05 -14.69 4.70
N ARG A 343 -14.92 -14.23 5.94
CA ARG A 343 -15.35 -12.90 6.37
C ARG A 343 -14.28 -11.87 6.04
N LEU A 344 -14.64 -10.84 5.30
CA LEU A 344 -13.78 -9.72 4.97
C LEU A 344 -13.84 -8.66 6.08
N VAL A 345 -12.70 -8.13 6.52
CA VAL A 345 -12.66 -7.04 7.51
C VAL A 345 -11.75 -5.90 7.06
N ALA A 346 -12.18 -4.68 7.35
CA ALA A 346 -11.36 -3.49 7.21
C ALA A 346 -10.64 -3.22 8.53
N TYR A 347 -9.38 -2.79 8.45
CA TYR A 347 -8.62 -2.36 9.61
C TYR A 347 -8.03 -0.96 9.44
N GLU A 348 -8.34 -0.28 8.34
CA GLU A 348 -7.85 1.07 8.06
C GLU A 348 -8.17 2.02 9.22
N ARG A 349 -7.27 2.97 9.48
CA ARG A 349 -7.47 3.96 10.54
C ARG A 349 -8.66 4.85 10.19
N THR A 350 -9.46 5.17 11.21
CA THR A 350 -10.48 6.23 11.12
C THR A 350 -10.23 7.26 12.23
N GLY A 351 -9.84 8.47 11.86
CA GLY A 351 -9.56 9.57 12.81
C GLY A 351 -8.13 9.56 13.37
N GLU A 352 -7.85 10.45 14.32
CA GLU A 352 -6.51 10.81 14.80
C GLU A 352 -5.74 9.68 15.51
N GLY A 353 -4.40 9.73 15.47
CA GLY A 353 -3.49 8.85 16.21
C GLY A 353 -2.44 8.16 15.32
N ASN A 354 -1.44 7.53 15.94
CA ASN A 354 -0.41 6.78 15.20
C ASN A 354 -1.06 5.71 14.32
N ARG A 355 -0.82 5.80 12.99
CA ARG A 355 -1.47 4.96 11.98
C ARG A 355 -1.28 3.47 12.25
N GLU A 356 -0.04 3.05 12.49
CA GLU A 356 0.34 1.66 12.72
C GLU A 356 -0.36 1.08 13.96
N GLU A 357 -0.35 1.83 15.06
CA GLU A 357 -1.01 1.42 16.29
C GLU A 357 -2.54 1.34 16.14
N VAL A 358 -3.16 2.32 15.49
CA VAL A 358 -4.62 2.33 15.30
C VAL A 358 -5.05 1.21 14.35
N GLN A 359 -4.33 0.96 13.26
CA GLN A 359 -4.59 -0.15 12.36
C GLN A 359 -4.47 -1.50 13.08
N ALA A 360 -3.44 -1.68 13.92
CA ALA A 360 -3.29 -2.88 14.74
C ALA A 360 -4.48 -3.08 15.71
N ARG A 361 -4.93 -2.01 16.38
CA ARG A 361 -6.12 -2.04 17.24
C ARG A 361 -7.38 -2.42 16.46
N ASN A 362 -7.61 -1.78 15.31
CA ASN A 362 -8.78 -2.08 14.48
C ASN A 362 -8.77 -3.53 13.99
N LEU A 363 -7.60 -4.05 13.58
CA LEU A 363 -7.43 -5.45 13.23
C LEU A 363 -7.83 -6.37 14.39
N ILE A 364 -7.34 -6.12 15.61
CA ILE A 364 -7.69 -6.91 16.80
C ILE A 364 -9.20 -6.85 17.07
N ASP A 365 -9.80 -5.67 16.98
CA ASP A 365 -11.20 -5.40 17.29
C ASP A 365 -12.15 -6.11 16.34
N GLU A 366 -11.83 -6.12 15.05
CA GLU A 366 -12.62 -6.78 14.01
C GLU A 366 -12.36 -8.29 13.90
N THR A 367 -11.31 -8.79 14.57
CA THR A 367 -10.91 -10.20 14.52
C THR A 367 -10.88 -10.85 15.90
N LEU A 368 -9.75 -10.85 16.58
CA LEU A 368 -9.47 -11.64 17.78
C LEU A 368 -10.32 -11.24 18.98
N ARG A 369 -10.75 -9.98 19.08
CA ARG A 369 -11.68 -9.58 20.16
C ARG A 369 -13.05 -10.22 20.00
N ARG A 370 -13.50 -10.44 18.77
CA ARG A 370 -14.79 -11.09 18.46
C ARG A 370 -14.66 -12.60 18.38
N PHE A 371 -13.52 -13.08 17.87
CA PHE A 371 -13.23 -14.49 17.64
C PHE A 371 -11.85 -14.82 18.23
N PRO A 372 -11.73 -15.02 19.56
CA PRO A 372 -10.42 -15.17 20.23
C PRO A 372 -9.60 -16.41 19.85
N LYS A 373 -10.19 -17.34 19.09
CA LYS A 373 -9.53 -18.53 18.55
C LYS A 373 -9.56 -18.57 17.01
N GLY A 374 -10.03 -17.48 16.39
CA GLY A 374 -10.17 -17.40 14.94
C GLY A 374 -8.81 -17.24 14.29
N LYS A 375 -8.58 -17.95 13.18
CA LYS A 375 -7.39 -17.73 12.35
C LYS A 375 -7.64 -16.62 11.33
N VAL A 376 -6.65 -15.74 11.19
CA VAL A 376 -6.77 -14.49 10.42
C VAL A 376 -5.67 -14.39 9.39
N LEU A 377 -6.05 -14.18 8.13
CA LEU A 377 -5.13 -13.71 7.10
C LEU A 377 -5.22 -12.19 7.05
N VAL A 378 -4.07 -11.53 6.91
CA VAL A 378 -3.96 -10.08 6.75
C VAL A 378 -3.18 -9.78 5.48
N LEU A 379 -3.68 -8.89 4.64
CA LEU A 379 -2.96 -8.34 3.49
C LEU A 379 -2.73 -6.85 3.73
N ALA A 380 -1.45 -6.45 3.86
CA ALA A 380 -1.03 -5.10 4.17
C ALA A 380 -0.03 -4.53 3.15
N GLY A 381 0.09 -3.22 3.07
CA GLY A 381 1.02 -2.52 2.19
C GLY A 381 2.43 -2.47 2.77
N TYR A 382 3.43 -2.83 1.98
CA TYR A 382 4.84 -2.62 2.25
C TYR A 382 5.27 -2.97 3.70
N GLY A 383 5.68 -1.96 4.47
CA GLY A 383 6.31 -2.10 5.78
C GLY A 383 5.36 -2.40 6.94
N HIS A 384 4.04 -2.40 6.73
CA HIS A 384 3.07 -2.61 7.82
C HIS A 384 3.30 -3.93 8.58
N ILE A 385 3.86 -4.94 7.91
CA ILE A 385 4.14 -6.24 8.52
C ILE A 385 5.48 -6.30 9.29
N HIS A 386 6.23 -5.20 9.37
CA HIS A 386 7.51 -5.17 10.09
C HIS A 386 7.30 -5.33 11.60
N GLU A 387 7.97 -6.32 12.19
CA GLU A 387 7.80 -6.65 13.60
C GLU A 387 8.65 -5.75 14.51
N GLY A 388 9.88 -5.44 14.09
CA GLY A 388 10.67 -4.33 14.63
C GLY A 388 11.14 -4.52 16.08
N SER A 389 11.29 -5.77 16.53
CA SER A 389 11.56 -6.04 17.95
C SER A 389 12.99 -5.67 18.39
N GLU A 390 13.96 -5.56 17.46
CA GLU A 390 15.39 -5.42 17.81
C GLU A 390 16.18 -4.30 17.11
N THR A 391 15.59 -3.51 16.20
CA THR A 391 16.38 -2.63 15.29
C THR A 391 16.37 -1.13 15.61
N GLY A 392 15.74 -0.70 16.70
CA GLY A 392 15.61 0.73 17.05
C GLY A 392 14.74 1.54 16.08
N ARG A 393 14.05 0.86 15.15
CA ARG A 393 13.02 1.42 14.27
C ARG A 393 11.70 1.58 15.03
N GLU A 394 10.84 2.48 14.54
CA GLU A 394 9.46 2.56 15.02
C GLU A 394 8.72 1.25 14.73
N LEU A 395 7.88 0.82 15.66
CA LEU A 395 7.06 -0.37 15.47
C LEU A 395 6.05 -0.11 14.35
N MET A 396 5.94 -1.02 13.40
CA MET A 396 4.86 -1.00 12.41
C MET A 396 3.66 -1.80 12.92
N MET A 397 2.60 -1.91 12.13
CA MET A 397 1.34 -2.56 12.52
C MET A 397 1.56 -3.96 13.11
N ALA A 398 2.43 -4.81 12.54
CA ALA A 398 2.72 -6.14 13.09
C ALA A 398 3.38 -6.06 14.48
N GLY A 399 4.40 -5.22 14.67
CA GLY A 399 5.02 -5.01 15.98
C GLY A 399 4.05 -4.46 17.02
N HIS A 400 3.18 -3.51 16.63
CA HIS A 400 2.09 -3.04 17.49
C HIS A 400 1.10 -4.15 17.82
N PHE A 401 0.73 -4.99 16.86
CA PHE A 401 -0.18 -6.11 17.03
C PHE A 401 0.38 -7.13 18.04
N GLN A 402 1.64 -7.53 17.88
CA GLN A 402 2.33 -8.45 18.79
C GLN A 402 2.37 -7.86 20.20
N ARG A 403 2.76 -6.59 20.35
CA ARG A 403 2.79 -5.88 21.64
C ARG A 403 1.42 -5.82 22.33
N LEU A 404 0.34 -5.64 21.57
CA LEU A 404 -1.02 -5.48 22.11
C LEU A 404 -1.70 -6.81 22.45
N THR A 405 -1.34 -7.89 21.76
CA THR A 405 -2.01 -9.20 21.89
C THR A 405 -1.18 -10.25 22.59
N GLY A 406 0.16 -10.13 22.57
CA GLY A 406 1.09 -11.19 22.93
C GLY A 406 1.13 -12.35 21.93
N ILE A 407 0.48 -12.22 20.76
CA ILE A 407 0.49 -13.21 19.68
C ILE A 407 1.55 -12.80 18.67
N ASP A 408 2.44 -13.73 18.36
CA ASP A 408 3.43 -13.61 17.31
C ASP A 408 2.75 -13.82 15.94
N PRO A 409 2.64 -12.80 15.07
CA PRO A 409 2.10 -12.99 13.74
C PRO A 409 3.15 -13.62 12.82
N PHE A 410 2.76 -14.56 11.97
CA PHE A 410 3.67 -15.07 10.94
C PHE A 410 3.69 -14.09 9.75
N THR A 411 4.82 -13.43 9.52
CA THR A 411 4.96 -12.32 8.56
C THR A 411 5.70 -12.74 7.29
N ILE A 412 5.09 -12.42 6.15
CA ILE A 412 5.56 -12.86 4.82
C ILE A 412 5.76 -11.63 3.94
N ASP A 413 7.03 -11.28 3.69
CA ASP A 413 7.42 -10.20 2.80
C ASP A 413 7.46 -10.65 1.34
N GLN A 414 6.79 -9.92 0.47
CA GLN A 414 6.85 -10.06 -0.99
C GLN A 414 7.52 -8.86 -1.66
N THR A 415 7.93 -7.84 -0.90
CA THR A 415 8.28 -6.51 -1.43
C THR A 415 9.78 -6.26 -1.52
N ASP A 416 10.56 -6.66 -0.52
CA ASP A 416 11.97 -6.27 -0.44
C ASP A 416 12.83 -6.99 -1.48
N LEU A 417 12.46 -8.22 -1.84
CA LEU A 417 13.19 -9.05 -2.81
C LEU A 417 12.63 -8.98 -4.23
N GLN A 418 11.60 -8.16 -4.47
CA GLN A 418 10.91 -8.05 -5.77
C GLN A 418 11.86 -7.71 -6.94
N LYS A 419 12.92 -6.93 -6.70
CA LYS A 419 13.91 -6.58 -7.73
C LYS A 419 14.65 -7.79 -8.32
N PHE A 420 14.62 -8.93 -7.62
CA PHE A 420 15.26 -10.18 -8.03
C PHE A 420 14.35 -11.04 -8.91
N ASN A 421 13.11 -10.60 -9.18
CA ASN A 421 12.17 -11.32 -10.04
C ASN A 421 12.78 -11.75 -11.39
N PRO A 422 13.49 -10.89 -12.15
CA PRO A 422 14.08 -11.31 -13.43
C PRO A 422 15.08 -12.45 -13.29
N MET A 423 15.92 -12.40 -12.25
CA MET A 423 16.94 -13.42 -11.98
C MET A 423 16.29 -14.77 -11.61
N VAL A 424 15.28 -14.76 -10.74
CA VAL A 424 14.55 -15.99 -10.35
C VAL A 424 13.79 -16.58 -11.54
N MET A 425 13.22 -15.74 -12.39
CA MET A 425 12.56 -16.15 -13.63
C MET A 425 13.55 -16.75 -14.65
N GLU A 426 14.73 -16.14 -14.82
CA GLU A 426 15.80 -16.66 -15.70
C GLU A 426 16.31 -18.03 -15.24
N ALA A 427 16.30 -18.29 -13.93
CA ALA A 427 16.62 -19.60 -13.36
C ALA A 427 15.50 -20.64 -13.54
N GLY A 428 14.33 -20.26 -14.06
CA GLY A 428 13.21 -21.15 -14.32
C GLY A 428 12.24 -21.35 -13.16
N HIS A 429 12.33 -20.53 -12.11
CA HIS A 429 11.45 -20.62 -10.94
C HIS A 429 10.36 -19.55 -10.97
N TRP A 430 9.12 -19.95 -10.62
CA TRP A 430 7.97 -19.05 -10.55
C TRP A 430 7.69 -18.53 -9.13
N LEU A 431 8.21 -19.22 -8.12
CA LEU A 431 8.16 -18.80 -6.72
C LEU A 431 9.44 -19.25 -6.01
N THR A 432 10.07 -18.34 -5.26
CA THR A 432 11.13 -18.69 -4.32
C THR A 432 10.73 -18.23 -2.93
N MET A 433 10.90 -19.09 -1.93
CA MET A 433 10.72 -18.80 -0.52
C MET A 433 12.05 -18.85 0.20
N LEU A 434 12.36 -17.80 0.95
CA LEU A 434 13.56 -17.67 1.78
C LEU A 434 13.13 -17.44 3.23
N PRO A 435 13.27 -18.43 4.14
CA PRO A 435 13.00 -18.25 5.56
C PRO A 435 14.07 -17.38 6.26
N GLU A 436 13.75 -16.81 7.43
CA GLU A 436 14.63 -16.07 8.36
C GLU A 436 16.06 -16.66 8.48
N PRO A 437 17.12 -15.83 8.60
CA PRO A 437 18.09 -15.73 7.53
C PRO A 437 19.26 -16.72 7.61
N LYS A 438 19.72 -17.07 6.39
CA LYS A 438 21.15 -17.01 5.99
C LYS A 438 21.41 -15.97 4.89
N LEU A 439 20.72 -14.82 4.91
CA LEU A 439 21.08 -13.68 4.06
C LEU A 439 22.07 -12.78 4.83
N PRO A 440 23.32 -12.58 4.36
CA PRO A 440 24.30 -11.76 5.07
C PRO A 440 23.85 -10.30 5.16
N ASN A 441 23.71 -9.79 6.40
CA ASN A 441 23.58 -8.38 6.80
C ASN A 441 23.18 -7.40 5.70
N THR A 442 21.89 -7.36 5.36
CA THR A 442 21.28 -6.25 4.64
C THR A 442 20.48 -5.42 5.65
N PRO A 443 21.02 -4.31 6.18
CA PRO A 443 20.38 -3.53 7.26
C PRO A 443 19.07 -2.82 6.82
N TYR A 444 18.52 -3.16 5.66
CA TYR A 444 17.38 -2.50 5.02
C TYR A 444 16.18 -3.42 4.80
N LEU A 445 16.28 -4.71 5.09
CA LEU A 445 15.12 -5.60 5.02
C LEU A 445 14.14 -5.30 6.16
N LEU A 446 12.87 -5.59 5.91
CA LEU A 446 11.88 -5.74 6.96
C LEU A 446 12.25 -6.95 7.82
N ASP A 447 12.19 -6.76 9.13
CA ASP A 447 12.13 -7.82 10.13
C ASP A 447 10.81 -8.59 9.97
N THR A 448 10.88 -9.75 9.32
CA THR A 448 9.78 -10.65 8.96
C THR A 448 10.27 -12.10 8.89
N ASP A 449 9.38 -13.08 9.08
CA ASP A 449 9.74 -14.51 9.10
C ASP A 449 10.19 -15.09 7.75
N VAL A 450 9.58 -14.63 6.65
CA VAL A 450 9.78 -15.21 5.31
C VAL A 450 9.80 -14.12 4.24
N TRP A 451 10.75 -14.20 3.30
CA TRP A 451 10.74 -13.41 2.06
C TRP A 451 10.39 -14.27 0.85
N LEU A 452 9.54 -13.74 -0.01
CA LEU A 452 9.11 -14.35 -1.26
C LEU A 452 9.61 -13.57 -2.47
N VAL A 453 10.02 -14.31 -3.49
CA VAL A 453 10.22 -13.78 -4.85
C VAL A 453 9.18 -14.43 -5.74
N ASN A 454 8.14 -13.67 -6.10
CA ASN A 454 7.04 -14.13 -6.94
C ASN A 454 7.20 -13.58 -8.36
N THR A 455 7.54 -14.46 -9.30
CA THR A 455 7.82 -14.10 -10.70
C THR A 455 6.69 -14.45 -11.64
N ARG A 456 5.57 -15.01 -11.13
CA ARG A 456 4.45 -15.42 -11.97
C ARG A 456 3.97 -14.25 -12.82
N ASN A 457 3.78 -14.52 -14.10
CA ASN A 457 3.16 -13.59 -15.03
C ASN A 457 1.62 -13.66 -14.86
N TRP A 458 0.92 -12.58 -15.18
CA TRP A 458 -0.54 -12.45 -15.13
C TRP A 458 -1.31 -13.54 -15.87
N THR A 459 -0.68 -14.08 -16.90
CA THR A 459 -1.04 -15.38 -17.42
C THR A 459 -0.64 -16.38 -16.34
N LEU A 460 -1.63 -16.87 -15.58
CA LEU A 460 -1.64 -18.30 -15.27
C LEU A 460 -0.99 -19.00 -16.48
N PRO A 461 0.06 -19.86 -16.34
CA PRO A 461 0.21 -20.86 -17.38
C PRO A 461 -1.19 -21.44 -17.51
N GLU A 462 -1.74 -21.49 -18.74
CA GLU A 462 -3.08 -22.03 -18.99
C GLU A 462 -3.35 -23.05 -17.91
N PRO A 463 -4.35 -22.83 -17.04
CA PRO A 463 -4.46 -23.58 -15.79
C PRO A 463 -4.17 -25.03 -16.16
N LEU A 464 -3.03 -25.60 -15.69
CA LEU A 464 -2.51 -26.90 -16.17
C LEU A 464 -3.71 -27.76 -16.53
N PRO A 465 -4.00 -28.01 -17.83
CA PRO A 465 -5.35 -28.15 -18.37
C PRO A 465 -6.31 -28.65 -17.31
N LEU A 466 -6.95 -27.70 -16.61
CA LEU A 466 -7.77 -28.06 -15.47
C LEU A 466 -8.94 -28.84 -16.03
N LEU A 467 -9.03 -30.09 -15.61
CA LEU A 467 -10.14 -30.96 -15.95
C LEU A 467 -11.38 -30.43 -15.22
N GLU A 468 -12.12 -29.50 -15.84
CA GLU A 468 -13.44 -29.08 -15.35
C GLU A 468 -14.44 -30.20 -15.64
N LEU A 469 -14.54 -31.15 -14.73
CA LEU A 469 -15.60 -32.14 -14.73
C LEU A 469 -16.73 -31.68 -13.83
N GLU A 470 -17.97 -31.72 -14.31
CA GLU A 470 -19.15 -31.64 -13.44
C GLU A 470 -19.19 -32.91 -12.57
N ILE A 471 -18.57 -32.86 -11.39
CA ILE A 471 -18.56 -33.98 -10.46
C ILE A 471 -19.87 -33.96 -9.64
N PRO A 472 -20.66 -35.06 -9.64
CA PRO A 472 -21.85 -35.20 -8.81
C PRO A 472 -21.52 -35.04 -7.32
N ALA A 473 -22.53 -34.71 -6.50
CA ALA A 473 -22.38 -34.42 -5.06
C ALA A 473 -21.88 -35.60 -4.17
N SER A 474 -21.54 -36.75 -4.75
CA SER A 474 -21.11 -37.99 -4.06
C SER A 474 -19.59 -38.18 -4.16
N PRO A 475 -18.96 -38.99 -3.28
CA PRO A 475 -17.54 -39.34 -3.42
C PRO A 475 -17.26 -40.00 -4.77
N VAL A 476 -16.15 -39.66 -5.40
CA VAL A 476 -15.73 -40.25 -6.67
C VAL A 476 -14.34 -40.89 -6.59
N ILE A 477 -14.13 -41.89 -7.44
CA ILE A 477 -12.87 -42.58 -7.69
C ILE A 477 -12.29 -42.01 -8.98
N THR A 478 -11.02 -41.62 -8.93
CA THR A 478 -10.27 -41.13 -10.09
C THR A 478 -9.29 -42.18 -10.55
N GLN A 479 -9.30 -42.47 -11.85
CA GLN A 479 -8.37 -43.39 -12.50
C GLN A 479 -7.64 -42.70 -13.64
N LEU A 480 -6.36 -43.00 -13.76
CA LEU A 480 -5.52 -42.61 -14.89
C LEU A 480 -5.07 -43.89 -15.62
N PHE A 481 -5.29 -43.95 -16.93
CA PHE A 481 -4.90 -45.10 -17.75
C PHE A 481 -4.25 -44.69 -19.09
N VAL A 482 -3.45 -45.61 -19.64
CA VAL A 482 -2.77 -45.44 -20.94
C VAL A 482 -3.63 -46.05 -22.04
N PRO A 483 -3.91 -45.33 -23.15
CA PRO A 483 -4.86 -45.75 -24.19
C PRO A 483 -4.55 -47.10 -24.85
N GLU A 484 -3.26 -47.44 -25.05
CA GLU A 484 -2.89 -48.68 -25.73
C GLU A 484 -3.05 -49.94 -24.85
N GLU A 485 -3.04 -49.79 -23.52
CA GLU A 485 -3.02 -50.92 -22.59
C GLU A 485 -4.34 -51.11 -21.84
N TRP A 486 -5.21 -50.09 -21.78
CA TRP A 486 -6.46 -50.08 -20.97
C TRP A 486 -6.30 -50.50 -19.50
N GLU A 487 -5.06 -50.64 -19.03
CA GLU A 487 -4.72 -50.87 -17.64
C GLU A 487 -4.57 -49.54 -16.91
N ALA A 488 -5.19 -49.46 -15.72
CA ALA A 488 -5.07 -48.29 -14.87
C ALA A 488 -3.65 -48.22 -14.31
N VAL A 489 -2.89 -47.21 -14.72
CA VAL A 489 -1.55 -46.94 -14.19
C VAL A 489 -1.65 -46.45 -12.74
N ARG A 490 -2.77 -45.80 -12.39
CA ARG A 490 -3.04 -45.35 -11.03
C ARG A 490 -4.54 -45.25 -10.74
N THR A 491 -4.94 -45.68 -9.55
CA THR A 491 -6.30 -45.51 -9.01
C THR A 491 -6.21 -44.83 -7.65
N GLU A 492 -6.93 -43.73 -7.45
CA GLU A 492 -6.98 -43.01 -6.18
C GLU A 492 -8.42 -42.63 -5.84
N ALA A 493 -8.85 -42.94 -4.61
CA ALA A 493 -10.13 -42.51 -4.09
C ALA A 493 -9.99 -41.11 -3.47
N ILE A 494 -10.81 -40.14 -3.88
CA ILE A 494 -10.74 -38.76 -3.40
C ILE A 494 -11.98 -38.43 -2.56
N PRO A 495 -11.85 -38.25 -1.22
CA PRO A 495 -12.96 -37.90 -0.34
C PRO A 495 -13.50 -36.48 -0.59
N ARG A 496 -14.81 -36.28 -0.38
CA ARG A 496 -15.54 -35.00 -0.58
C ARG A 496 -14.88 -33.75 0.01
N ALA A 497 -14.15 -33.89 1.11
CA ALA A 497 -13.50 -32.76 1.78
C ALA A 497 -12.32 -32.15 1.00
N GLN A 498 -11.82 -32.82 -0.05
CA GLN A 498 -10.62 -32.41 -0.81
C GLN A 498 -10.92 -31.78 -2.19
N TYR A 499 -12.19 -31.49 -2.52
CA TYR A 499 -12.59 -31.00 -3.85
C TYR A 499 -12.45 -29.47 -4.04
N TRP A 500 -12.02 -28.73 -3.02
CA TRP A 500 -12.10 -27.25 -3.04
C TRP A 500 -10.92 -26.56 -3.73
N GLY A 501 -10.63 -26.96 -4.97
CA GLY A 501 -9.78 -26.17 -5.87
C GLY A 501 -8.27 -26.22 -5.57
N ILE A 502 -7.80 -27.20 -4.80
CA ILE A 502 -6.38 -27.57 -4.78
C ILE A 502 -6.18 -28.54 -5.96
N PRO A 503 -5.44 -28.18 -7.03
CA PRO A 503 -5.10 -29.13 -8.07
C PRO A 503 -4.26 -30.24 -7.42
N LYS A 504 -4.79 -31.47 -7.36
CA LYS A 504 -3.92 -32.63 -7.11
C LYS A 504 -3.11 -32.85 -8.38
N ALA A 505 -1.87 -32.38 -8.37
CA ALA A 505 -0.91 -32.67 -9.43
C ALA A 505 -0.53 -34.15 -9.37
N VAL A 506 -0.76 -34.87 -10.47
CA VAL A 506 -0.27 -36.24 -10.68
C VAL A 506 0.91 -36.14 -11.64
N HIS A 507 2.09 -36.54 -11.17
CA HIS A 507 3.25 -36.67 -12.06
C HIS A 507 3.08 -37.91 -12.93
N VAL A 508 3.18 -37.71 -14.24
CA VAL A 508 3.11 -38.76 -15.27
C VAL A 508 4.28 -38.54 -16.23
N GLU A 509 4.77 -39.62 -16.84
CA GLU A 509 5.77 -39.53 -17.92
C GLU A 509 5.14 -38.91 -19.18
N PRO A 510 5.93 -38.32 -20.10
CA PRO A 510 5.41 -37.85 -21.38
C PRO A 510 4.69 -38.96 -22.14
N GLY A 511 3.47 -38.68 -22.61
CA GLY A 511 2.61 -39.68 -23.21
C GLY A 511 1.13 -39.29 -23.29
N ARG A 512 0.33 -40.26 -23.73
CA ARG A 512 -1.11 -40.15 -23.92
C ARG A 512 -1.82 -40.84 -22.79
N TYR A 513 -2.83 -40.18 -22.24
CA TYR A 513 -3.56 -40.65 -21.08
C TYR A 513 -5.06 -40.40 -21.23
N TRP A 514 -5.82 -41.18 -20.49
CA TRP A 514 -7.22 -40.90 -20.20
C TRP A 514 -7.40 -40.76 -18.69
N ILE A 515 -8.13 -39.74 -18.30
CA ILE A 515 -8.60 -39.57 -16.92
C ILE A 515 -10.07 -39.98 -16.89
N ARG A 516 -10.40 -40.89 -15.99
CA ARG A 516 -11.77 -41.35 -15.73
C ARG A 516 -12.16 -41.07 -14.30
N VAL A 517 -13.35 -40.50 -14.14
CA VAL A 517 -13.99 -40.27 -12.86
C VAL A 517 -15.19 -41.18 -12.74
N MET A 518 -15.23 -41.95 -11.66
CA MET A 518 -16.29 -42.93 -11.41
C MET A 518 -16.95 -42.67 -10.07
N ALA A 519 -18.24 -42.95 -9.95
CA ALA A 519 -18.88 -43.06 -8.64
C ALA A 519 -18.34 -44.31 -7.90
N GLU A 520 -18.49 -44.35 -6.57
CA GLU A 520 -18.09 -45.51 -5.76
C GLU A 520 -18.76 -46.83 -6.19
N ASN A 521 -19.92 -46.75 -6.85
CA ASN A 521 -20.64 -47.91 -7.41
C ASN A 521 -20.05 -48.41 -8.75
N GLY A 522 -18.98 -47.77 -9.26
CA GLY A 522 -18.32 -48.11 -10.52
C GLY A 522 -18.93 -47.46 -11.77
N GLU A 523 -19.94 -46.59 -11.63
CA GLU A 523 -20.51 -45.83 -12.75
C GLU A 523 -19.52 -44.78 -13.24
N VAL A 524 -19.23 -44.74 -14.54
CA VAL A 524 -18.38 -43.71 -15.15
C VAL A 524 -19.18 -42.41 -15.26
N LEU A 525 -18.71 -41.39 -14.56
CA LEU A 525 -19.36 -40.07 -14.49
C LEU A 525 -18.79 -39.13 -15.54
N ALA A 526 -17.48 -39.24 -15.79
CA ALA A 526 -16.80 -38.47 -16.81
C ALA A 526 -15.51 -39.15 -17.25
N GLU A 527 -15.12 -38.92 -18.49
CA GLU A 527 -13.91 -39.46 -19.10
C GLU A 527 -13.36 -38.45 -20.12
N GLN A 528 -12.07 -38.16 -20.05
CA GLN A 528 -11.43 -37.18 -20.93
C GLN A 528 -10.01 -37.58 -21.30
N TYR A 529 -9.68 -37.33 -22.56
CA TYR A 529 -8.37 -37.58 -23.15
C TYR A 529 -7.40 -36.43 -22.84
N TRP A 530 -6.15 -36.79 -22.54
CA TRP A 530 -5.09 -35.85 -22.25
C TRP A 530 -3.77 -36.30 -22.89
N GLU A 531 -3.06 -35.38 -23.54
CA GLU A 531 -1.73 -35.61 -24.11
C GLU A 531 -0.75 -34.64 -23.45
N THR A 532 0.32 -35.18 -22.89
CA THR A 532 1.38 -34.39 -22.23
C THR A 532 2.46 -34.02 -23.26
N PRO A 533 3.05 -32.80 -23.19
CA PRO A 533 4.04 -32.32 -24.16
C PRO A 533 5.29 -33.20 -24.30
#